data_AF-A0AA37EI61-F1
#
_entry.id   AF-A0AA37EI61-F1
#
_cell.length_a   1.000
_cell.length_b   1.000
_cell.length_c   1.000
_cell.angle_alpha   90.00
_cell.angle_beta   90.00
_cell.angle_gamma   90.00
#
_symmetry.space_group_name_H-M   'P 1'
#
loop_
_entity.id
_entity.type
_entity.pdbx_description
1 polymer ?
#
loop_
_entity_poly.entity_id
_entity_poly.type
_entity_poly.pdbx_seq_one_letter_code
_entity_poly.pdbx_strand_id
1 'polypeptide(L)'
;MMKRFLTGVLSIVAGTALVLTSFAGACSGDAGSVNGPPAQETPPAAFQGPSGTLPEMETVPEPDPEPEPEWIEAVATAYCSCEICCEEWALNRPDGIVYTASGAEAVQGVTIAADWSIYPPGTVLFVEGLGEMVVQDRGGAIQGQKIDVYFESHDDALQFGRQNVRFYIVND
;
A
#
# COMPACT_ATOMS: atom_id res chain seq x y z
N MET A 1 54.33 10.82 1.33
CA MET A 1 54.92 10.27 0.08
C MET A 1 54.18 8.97 -0.22
N MET A 2 53.51 8.70 -1.34
CA MET A 2 53.54 9.24 -2.70
C MET A 2 52.13 9.20 -3.31
N LYS A 3 51.75 10.29 -3.96
CA LYS A 3 50.59 10.39 -4.86
C LYS A 3 51.01 9.81 -6.22
N ARG A 4 50.19 8.97 -6.84
CA ARG A 4 50.37 8.52 -8.23
C ARG A 4 49.19 9.03 -9.06
N PHE A 5 49.42 10.15 -9.72
CA PHE A 5 48.71 10.57 -10.93
C PHE A 5 49.12 9.67 -12.10
N LEU A 6 48.20 9.40 -13.05
CA LEU A 6 48.34 9.80 -14.46
C LEU A 6 47.17 9.24 -15.33
N THR A 7 46.50 10.16 -16.04
CA THR A 7 46.04 10.12 -17.45
C THR A 7 45.34 8.85 -17.96
N GLY A 8 44.09 8.85 -18.44
CA GLY A 8 43.49 9.75 -19.42
C GLY A 8 43.62 9.15 -20.83
N VAL A 9 42.58 8.47 -21.33
CA VAL A 9 42.39 8.24 -22.77
C VAL A 9 40.91 8.43 -23.11
N LEU A 10 40.68 9.50 -23.85
CA LEU A 10 39.46 9.90 -24.53
C LEU A 10 39.36 9.11 -25.83
N SER A 11 38.26 8.39 -26.06
CA SER A 11 37.90 7.89 -27.39
C SER A 11 36.41 8.12 -27.65
N ILE A 12 36.14 9.11 -28.49
CA ILE A 12 34.86 9.39 -29.11
C ILE A 12 34.66 8.39 -30.25
N VAL A 13 33.50 7.75 -30.32
CA VAL A 13 32.94 7.28 -31.60
C VAL A 13 31.49 7.71 -31.67
N ALA A 14 31.25 8.74 -32.49
CA ALA A 14 29.93 9.12 -32.96
C ALA A 14 29.44 8.08 -33.98
N GLY A 15 28.17 7.69 -33.89
CA GLY A 15 27.53 6.76 -34.82
C GLY A 15 26.03 7.01 -34.86
N THR A 16 25.63 8.02 -35.62
CA THR A 16 24.26 8.35 -35.99
C THR A 16 23.64 7.29 -36.91
N ALA A 17 22.41 6.86 -36.66
CA ALA A 17 21.48 6.47 -37.73
C ALA A 17 20.02 6.57 -37.26
N LEU A 18 19.33 7.52 -37.87
CA LEU A 18 17.93 7.85 -37.81
C LEU A 18 17.13 6.82 -38.62
N VAL A 19 16.08 6.22 -38.04
CA VAL A 19 14.98 5.63 -38.81
C VAL A 19 13.66 6.03 -38.15
N LEU A 20 13.15 7.18 -38.59
CA LEU A 20 11.74 7.52 -38.51
C LEU A 20 11.02 6.68 -39.57
N THR A 21 10.13 5.77 -39.15
CA THR A 21 9.09 5.25 -40.04
C THR A 21 7.73 5.58 -39.48
N SER A 22 7.09 6.51 -40.18
CA SER A 22 5.72 6.93 -40.05
C SER A 22 4.78 5.77 -40.38
N PHE A 23 3.78 5.54 -39.54
CA PHE A 23 2.53 4.93 -39.99
C PHE A 23 1.39 5.91 -39.73
N ALA A 24 1.12 6.73 -40.75
CA ALA A 24 -0.16 7.40 -40.92
C ALA A 24 -1.11 6.39 -41.59
N GLY A 25 -2.04 5.83 -40.82
CA GLY A 25 -3.18 5.07 -41.31
C GLY A 25 -4.38 6.00 -41.43
N ALA A 26 -4.75 6.35 -42.66
CA ALA A 26 -5.91 7.15 -42.99
C ALA A 26 -7.21 6.32 -42.95
N CYS A 27 -8.26 6.96 -42.43
CA CYS A 27 -9.67 6.97 -42.84
C CYS A 27 -10.34 5.69 -43.39
N SER A 28 -11.45 5.25 -42.74
CA SER A 28 -12.80 5.25 -43.36
C SER A 28 -13.87 4.58 -42.48
N GLY A 29 -15.06 5.20 -42.45
CA GLY A 29 -16.38 4.61 -42.13
C GLY A 29 -16.67 4.41 -40.63
N ASP A 30 -17.83 4.75 -40.05
CA ASP A 30 -19.15 4.96 -40.63
C ASP A 30 -20.00 5.80 -39.67
N ALA A 31 -20.53 6.93 -40.15
CA ALA A 31 -21.48 7.75 -39.42
C ALA A 31 -22.89 7.18 -39.66
N GLY A 32 -23.31 6.27 -38.79
CA GLY A 32 -24.67 5.74 -38.76
C GLY A 32 -25.67 6.78 -38.24
N SER A 33 -26.22 7.57 -39.16
CA SER A 33 -27.46 8.33 -38.98
C SER A 33 -28.65 7.39 -39.06
N VAL A 34 -29.40 7.24 -37.96
CA VAL A 34 -30.79 6.78 -38.02
C VAL A 34 -31.67 7.81 -37.32
N ASN A 35 -32.31 8.65 -38.14
CA ASN A 35 -33.46 9.44 -37.76
C ASN A 35 -34.61 8.47 -37.47
N GLY A 36 -34.94 8.29 -36.19
CA GLY A 36 -36.17 7.60 -35.77
C GLY A 36 -37.40 8.51 -35.98
N PRO A 37 -38.52 7.98 -36.52
CA PRO A 37 -39.76 8.74 -36.69
C PRO A 37 -40.44 9.05 -35.35
N PRO A 38 -41.19 10.18 -35.25
CA PRO A 38 -41.95 10.51 -34.05
C PRO A 38 -43.22 9.65 -34.03
N ALA A 39 -43.38 8.82 -33.01
CA ALA A 39 -44.58 8.01 -32.82
C ALA A 39 -45.12 8.19 -31.39
N GLN A 40 -45.96 9.21 -31.27
CA GLN A 40 -47.25 9.23 -30.57
C GLN A 40 -47.27 8.82 -29.10
N GLU A 41 -47.38 9.84 -28.25
CA GLU A 41 -47.89 9.74 -26.89
C GLU A 41 -49.35 9.23 -26.92
N THR A 42 -49.56 8.03 -26.41
CA THR A 42 -50.89 7.52 -26.06
C THR A 42 -51.23 8.01 -24.64
N PRO A 43 -52.41 8.60 -24.40
CA PRO A 43 -52.78 9.02 -23.04
C PRO A 43 -52.84 7.82 -22.10
N PRO A 44 -52.39 7.96 -20.85
CA PRO A 44 -52.33 6.85 -19.91
C PRO A 44 -53.76 6.41 -19.54
N ALA A 45 -54.04 5.13 -19.75
CA ALA A 45 -55.20 4.48 -19.18
C ALA A 45 -55.11 4.57 -17.65
N ALA A 46 -56.13 5.17 -17.03
CA ALA A 46 -56.26 5.28 -15.60
C ALA A 46 -56.36 3.88 -14.97
N PHE A 47 -55.25 3.40 -14.40
CA PHE A 47 -55.22 2.19 -13.60
C PHE A 47 -55.68 2.55 -12.19
N GLN A 48 -56.98 2.39 -11.91
CA GLN A 48 -57.54 2.49 -10.57
C GLN A 48 -57.24 1.18 -9.82
N GLY A 49 -56.05 1.11 -9.24
CA GLY A 49 -55.67 0.01 -8.35
C GLY A 49 -56.47 0.06 -7.04
N PRO A 50 -56.70 -1.09 -6.38
CA PRO A 50 -57.34 -1.13 -5.07
C PRO A 50 -56.43 -0.44 -4.04
N SER A 51 -57.04 0.47 -3.27
CA SER A 51 -56.48 1.11 -2.09
C SER A 51 -56.23 0.07 -0.99
N GLY A 52 -55.15 -0.68 -1.14
CA GLY A 52 -54.59 -1.50 -0.07
C GLY A 52 -53.88 -0.59 0.90
N THR A 53 -54.39 -0.50 2.12
CA THR A 53 -53.65 0.01 3.28
C THR A 53 -52.29 -0.68 3.30
N LEU A 54 -51.23 0.09 3.07
CA LEU A 54 -49.86 -0.39 3.27
C LEU A 54 -49.75 -0.83 4.73
N PRO A 55 -49.30 -2.07 5.03
CA PRO A 55 -48.96 -2.42 6.40
C PRO A 55 -47.93 -1.41 6.89
N GLU A 56 -48.18 -0.84 8.05
CA GLU A 56 -47.22 0.00 8.77
C GLU A 56 -45.91 -0.79 8.85
N MET A 57 -44.92 -0.33 8.10
CA MET A 57 -43.60 -0.96 8.02
C MET A 57 -43.00 -0.88 9.42
N GLU A 58 -42.99 -2.00 10.14
CA GLU A 58 -42.33 -2.09 11.43
C GLU A 58 -40.87 -1.64 11.25
N THR A 59 -40.52 -0.56 11.93
CA THR A 59 -39.16 -0.01 11.94
C THR A 59 -38.24 -1.05 12.55
N VAL A 60 -37.42 -1.68 11.71
CA VAL A 60 -36.34 -2.56 12.19
C VAL A 60 -35.46 -1.70 13.11
N PRO A 61 -35.25 -2.07 14.39
CA PRO A 61 -34.38 -1.32 15.26
C PRO A 61 -32.98 -1.29 14.63
N GLU A 62 -32.41 -0.10 14.49
CA GLU A 62 -31.03 0.04 14.03
C GLU A 62 -30.13 -0.74 15.00
N PRO A 63 -29.18 -1.56 14.50
CA PRO A 63 -28.26 -2.27 15.37
C PRO A 63 -27.49 -1.25 16.23
N ASP A 64 -27.27 -1.59 17.50
CA ASP A 64 -26.43 -0.77 18.38
C ASP A 64 -25.07 -0.54 17.70
N PRO A 65 -24.55 0.71 17.70
CA PRO A 65 -23.28 1.00 17.05
C PRO A 65 -22.17 0.20 17.71
N GLU A 66 -21.40 -0.53 16.90
CA GLU A 66 -20.24 -1.26 17.42
C GLU A 66 -19.25 -0.28 18.07
N PRO A 67 -18.58 -0.68 19.17
CA PRO A 67 -17.62 0.20 19.82
C PRO A 67 -16.46 0.52 18.87
N GLU A 68 -16.17 1.81 18.70
CA GLU A 68 -15.03 2.24 17.90
C GLU A 68 -13.71 1.86 18.59
N PRO A 69 -12.67 1.47 17.83
CA PRO A 69 -11.38 1.09 18.41
C PRO A 69 -10.67 2.31 19.03
N GLU A 70 -9.87 2.06 20.06
CA GLU A 70 -8.99 3.07 20.67
C GLU A 70 -7.74 3.25 19.81
N TRP A 71 -7.63 4.40 19.15
CA TRP A 71 -6.48 4.75 18.31
C TRP A 71 -5.30 5.27 19.13
N ILE A 72 -4.12 4.81 18.75
CA ILE A 72 -2.83 5.14 19.34
C ILE A 72 -1.97 5.83 18.29
N GLU A 73 -1.51 7.04 18.60
CA GLU A 73 -0.58 7.80 17.76
C GLU A 73 0.87 7.33 17.97
N ALA A 74 1.60 7.16 16.88
CA ALA A 74 2.99 6.71 16.89
C ALA A 74 3.82 7.31 15.74
N VAL A 75 5.13 7.26 15.89
CA VAL A 75 6.06 7.56 14.80
C VAL A 75 6.42 6.26 14.10
N ALA A 76 6.12 6.17 12.80
CA ALA A 76 6.56 5.08 11.95
C ALA A 76 7.82 5.46 11.17
N THR A 77 8.75 4.53 11.11
CA THR A 77 9.85 4.49 10.13
C THR A 77 9.72 3.23 9.28
N ALA A 78 10.63 3.08 8.33
CA ALA A 78 10.76 1.86 7.55
C ALA A 78 12.21 1.38 7.55
N TYR A 79 12.34 0.06 7.51
CA TYR A 79 13.61 -0.63 7.33
C TYR A 79 13.46 -1.72 6.29
N CYS A 80 14.60 -2.19 5.79
CA CYS A 80 14.64 -3.28 4.83
C CYS A 80 15.77 -4.23 5.17
N SER A 81 15.89 -5.26 4.36
CA SER A 81 16.87 -6.32 4.50
C SER A 81 18.34 -5.88 4.30
N CYS A 82 18.64 -4.66 3.82
CA CYS A 82 20.01 -4.29 3.41
C CYS A 82 20.96 -4.01 4.60
N GLU A 83 22.27 -3.98 4.33
CA GLU A 83 23.33 -3.67 5.31
C GLU A 83 23.20 -2.27 5.92
N ILE A 84 22.63 -1.30 5.21
CA ILE A 84 22.42 0.06 5.73
C ILE A 84 21.38 0.05 6.86
N CYS A 85 20.35 -0.79 6.74
CA CYS A 85 19.26 -0.88 7.72
C CYS A 85 19.56 -1.90 8.84
N CYS A 86 20.21 -3.00 8.50
CA CYS A 86 20.42 -4.14 9.40
C CYS A 86 21.86 -4.30 9.90
N GLU A 87 22.81 -3.48 9.45
CA GLU A 87 24.23 -3.55 9.84
C GLU A 87 24.78 -5.00 9.74
N GLU A 88 25.40 -5.50 10.82
CA GLU A 88 25.94 -6.86 10.88
C GLU A 88 24.89 -7.97 10.68
N TRP A 89 23.61 -7.68 10.96
CA TRP A 89 22.49 -8.62 10.77
C TRP A 89 22.14 -8.86 9.29
N ALA A 90 22.72 -8.08 8.38
CA ALA A 90 22.64 -8.34 6.95
C ALA A 90 23.66 -9.36 6.43
N LEU A 91 24.78 -9.55 7.15
CA LEU A 91 25.97 -10.21 6.60
C LEU A 91 25.94 -11.76 6.68
N ASN A 92 25.05 -12.34 7.50
CA ASN A 92 25.01 -13.78 7.75
C ASN A 92 23.61 -14.37 7.55
N ARG A 93 23.10 -14.29 6.31
CA ARG A 93 21.78 -14.82 5.97
C ARG A 93 21.88 -16.10 5.15
N PRO A 94 21.65 -17.29 5.76
CA PRO A 94 21.49 -18.51 4.98
C PRO A 94 20.32 -18.32 4.03
N ASP A 95 20.53 -18.66 2.76
CA ASP A 95 19.52 -18.58 1.68
C ASP A 95 18.96 -17.17 1.40
N GLY A 96 19.59 -16.12 1.95
CA GLY A 96 19.14 -14.73 1.78
C GLY A 96 17.93 -14.36 2.65
N ILE A 97 17.48 -15.25 3.54
CA ILE A 97 16.29 -15.05 4.38
C ILE A 97 16.62 -14.15 5.56
N VAL A 98 15.72 -13.20 5.86
CA VAL A 98 15.81 -12.32 7.01
C VAL A 98 14.98 -12.90 8.14
N TYR A 99 15.61 -13.15 9.29
CA TYR A 99 14.89 -13.55 10.50
C TYR A 99 14.79 -12.37 11.45
N THR A 100 13.57 -12.13 11.93
CA THR A 100 13.28 -11.11 12.95
C THR A 100 13.77 -11.56 14.33
N ALA A 101 13.75 -10.66 15.31
CA ALA A 101 14.10 -11.02 16.69
C ALA A 101 13.18 -12.10 17.30
N SER A 102 11.94 -12.27 16.82
CA SER A 102 11.06 -13.37 17.24
C SER A 102 11.41 -14.72 16.59
N GLY A 103 12.27 -14.73 15.57
CA GLY A 103 12.62 -15.90 14.77
C GLY A 103 11.70 -16.14 13.56
N ALA A 104 10.74 -15.25 13.31
CA ALA A 104 9.93 -15.30 12.09
C ALA A 104 10.74 -14.79 10.88
N GLU A 105 10.36 -15.21 9.66
CA GLU A 105 10.84 -14.57 8.45
C GLU A 105 10.24 -13.16 8.33
N ALA A 106 11.07 -12.16 8.00
CA ALA A 106 10.60 -10.81 7.77
C ALA A 106 9.89 -10.72 6.40
N VAL A 107 8.60 -10.38 6.43
CA VAL A 107 7.73 -10.33 5.25
C VAL A 107 7.07 -8.97 5.15
N GLN A 108 7.17 -8.31 3.99
CA GLN A 108 6.56 -7.00 3.77
C GLN A 108 5.04 -7.10 3.87
N GLY A 109 4.43 -6.12 4.54
CA GLY A 109 2.99 -6.12 4.81
C GLY A 109 2.56 -7.07 5.94
N VAL A 110 3.50 -7.75 6.58
CA VAL A 110 3.25 -8.57 7.78
C VAL A 110 4.11 -8.09 8.94
N THR A 111 5.42 -8.00 8.74
CA THR A 111 6.38 -7.76 9.82
C THR A 111 6.46 -6.30 10.21
N ILE A 112 6.35 -6.03 11.51
CA ILE A 112 6.68 -4.73 12.10
C ILE A 112 7.60 -4.91 13.32
N ALA A 113 8.51 -3.96 13.50
CA ALA A 113 9.31 -3.84 14.71
C ALA A 113 8.65 -2.86 15.69
N ALA A 114 8.63 -3.20 16.97
CA ALA A 114 8.09 -2.34 18.02
C ALA A 114 8.82 -2.55 19.35
N ASP A 115 8.49 -1.75 20.36
CA ASP A 115 8.98 -1.93 21.73
C ASP A 115 8.26 -3.12 22.41
N TRP A 116 8.97 -4.23 22.60
CA TRP A 116 8.41 -5.44 23.22
C TRP A 116 8.00 -5.29 24.69
N SER A 117 8.39 -4.21 25.37
CA SER A 117 7.88 -3.92 26.72
C SER A 117 6.44 -3.38 26.71
N ILE A 118 5.99 -2.89 25.55
CA ILE A 118 4.65 -2.33 25.32
C ILE A 118 3.83 -3.26 24.43
N TYR A 119 4.44 -3.77 23.35
CA TYR A 119 3.82 -4.63 22.35
C TYR A 119 4.61 -5.94 22.24
N PRO A 120 4.24 -6.98 23.01
CA PRO A 120 4.92 -8.28 22.97
C PRO A 120 5.00 -8.86 21.55
N PRO A 121 6.01 -9.72 21.26
CA PRO A 121 6.08 -10.39 19.97
C PRO A 121 4.83 -11.24 19.74
N GLY A 122 4.16 -11.06 18.60
CA GLY A 122 2.89 -11.67 18.25
C GLY A 122 1.70 -10.72 18.29
N THR A 123 1.83 -9.53 18.91
CA THR A 123 0.77 -8.51 18.89
C THR A 123 0.43 -8.14 17.45
N VAL A 124 -0.87 -8.08 17.13
CA VAL A 124 -1.40 -7.68 15.84
C VAL A 124 -1.90 -6.24 15.94
N LEU A 125 -1.35 -5.38 15.09
CA LEU A 125 -1.69 -3.96 15.00
C LEU A 125 -2.39 -3.71 13.67
N PHE A 126 -3.53 -3.02 13.70
CA PHE A 126 -4.09 -2.44 12.48
C PHE A 126 -3.54 -1.02 12.34
N VAL A 127 -2.66 -0.82 11.36
CA VAL A 127 -2.04 0.47 11.09
C VAL A 127 -2.81 1.16 9.96
N GLU A 128 -3.28 2.38 10.20
CA GLU A 128 -4.05 3.12 9.20
C GLU A 128 -3.23 3.30 7.91
N GLY A 129 -3.80 2.86 6.78
CA GLY A 129 -3.15 2.93 5.46
C GLY A 129 -2.18 1.79 5.14
N LEU A 130 -1.81 0.95 6.11
CA LEU A 130 -0.94 -0.23 5.90
C LEU A 130 -1.66 -1.56 6.14
N GLY A 131 -2.71 -1.58 6.96
CA GLY A 131 -3.48 -2.78 7.30
C GLY A 131 -2.98 -3.50 8.55
N GLU A 132 -3.35 -4.77 8.69
CA GLU A 132 -2.94 -5.60 9.82
C GLU A 132 -1.49 -6.06 9.69
N MET A 133 -0.70 -5.82 10.74
CA MET A 133 0.70 -6.19 10.81
C MET A 133 1.00 -6.83 12.16
N VAL A 134 1.99 -7.71 12.20
CA VAL A 134 2.37 -8.50 13.37
C VAL A 134 3.71 -8.00 13.91
N VAL A 135 3.74 -7.69 15.20
CA VAL A 135 4.97 -7.36 15.91
C VAL A 135 5.83 -8.60 15.98
N GLN A 136 6.86 -8.67 15.14
CA GLN A 136 7.76 -9.82 15.05
C GLN A 136 9.21 -9.42 15.29
N ASP A 137 9.53 -8.14 15.20
CA ASP A 137 10.89 -7.65 15.32
C ASP A 137 11.05 -6.60 16.41
N ARG A 138 12.30 -6.27 16.73
CA ARG A 138 12.66 -5.15 17.62
C ARG A 138 13.95 -4.52 17.14
N GLY A 139 14.08 -3.22 17.36
CA GLY A 139 15.31 -2.48 17.08
C GLY A 139 15.75 -1.67 18.29
N GLY A 140 17.05 -1.49 18.49
CA GLY A 140 17.57 -0.70 19.61
C GLY A 140 17.05 0.75 19.64
N ALA A 141 16.75 1.32 18.47
CA ALA A 141 16.19 2.67 18.32
C ALA A 141 14.65 2.73 18.39
N ILE A 142 13.97 1.58 18.34
CA ILE A 142 12.51 1.44 18.31
C ILE A 142 12.02 1.18 19.74
N GLN A 143 11.76 2.27 20.46
CA GLN A 143 11.35 2.29 21.87
C GLN A 143 10.17 3.25 22.06
N GLY A 144 9.26 2.91 22.98
CA GLY A 144 8.04 3.67 23.23
C GLY A 144 7.03 3.56 22.07
N GLN A 145 6.33 4.67 21.79
CA GLN A 145 5.36 4.78 20.69
C GLN A 145 6.03 4.99 19.34
N LYS A 146 6.86 4.01 18.95
CA LYS A 146 7.55 3.95 17.67
C LYS A 146 7.40 2.57 17.07
N ILE A 147 7.21 2.54 15.77
CA ILE A 147 7.15 1.32 14.99
C ILE A 147 8.08 1.44 13.78
N ASP A 148 8.62 0.31 13.33
CA ASP A 148 9.46 0.24 12.13
C ASP A 148 8.88 -0.80 11.16
N VAL A 149 8.46 -0.36 9.99
CA VAL A 149 7.76 -1.21 9.02
C VAL A 149 8.78 -1.89 8.12
N TYR A 150 8.68 -3.21 7.98
CA TYR A 150 9.57 -3.96 7.10
C TYR A 150 9.16 -3.84 5.64
N PHE A 151 10.15 -3.57 4.79
CA PHE A 151 10.05 -3.59 3.33
C PHE A 151 11.10 -4.51 2.72
N GLU A 152 10.76 -5.14 1.59
CA GLU A 152 11.69 -5.96 0.81
C GLU A 152 12.74 -5.10 0.11
N SER A 153 12.35 -3.90 -0.33
CA SER A 153 13.19 -2.95 -1.07
C SER A 153 13.64 -1.77 -0.21
N HIS A 154 14.91 -1.40 -0.34
CA HIS A 154 15.45 -0.20 0.31
C HIS A 154 14.82 1.08 -0.25
N ASP A 155 14.56 1.12 -1.56
CA ASP A 155 13.95 2.30 -2.19
C ASP A 155 12.51 2.51 -1.67
N ASP A 156 11.76 1.43 -1.45
CA ASP A 156 10.40 1.52 -0.90
C ASP A 156 10.42 1.98 0.56
N ALA A 157 11.38 1.51 1.36
CA ALA A 157 11.59 2.00 2.72
C ALA A 157 11.93 3.50 2.74
N LEU A 158 12.77 3.97 1.82
CA LEU A 158 13.09 5.39 1.68
C LEU A 158 11.89 6.23 1.22
N GLN A 159 11.06 5.70 0.33
CA GLN A 159 9.84 6.36 -0.12
C GLN A 159 8.78 6.45 0.99
N PHE A 160 8.65 5.40 1.80
CA PHE A 160 7.80 5.44 3.00
C PHE A 160 8.31 6.50 3.99
N GLY A 161 9.63 6.52 4.23
CA GLY A 161 10.29 7.52 5.05
C GLY A 161 9.83 7.49 6.52
N ARG A 162 9.93 8.64 7.19
CA ARG A 162 9.45 8.81 8.56
C ARG A 162 8.14 9.59 8.55
N GLN A 163 7.11 9.05 9.19
CA GLN A 163 5.80 9.69 9.26
C GLN A 163 5.10 9.41 10.60
N ASN A 164 4.11 10.25 10.92
CA ASN A 164 3.20 9.97 12.02
C ASN A 164 2.09 9.07 11.50
N VAL A 165 1.77 8.04 12.25
CA VAL A 165 0.68 7.11 11.96
C VAL A 165 -0.14 6.90 13.21
N ARG A 166 -1.34 6.37 13.03
CA ARG A 166 -2.13 5.82 14.12
C ARG A 166 -2.45 4.36 13.87
N PHE A 167 -2.53 3.60 14.94
CA PHE A 167 -2.92 2.20 14.91
C PHE A 167 -3.77 1.85 16.12
N TYR A 168 -4.43 0.71 16.08
CA TYR A 168 -5.03 0.09 17.26
C TYR A 168 -4.60 -1.37 17.36
N ILE A 169 -4.71 -1.93 18.56
CA ILE A 169 -4.38 -3.33 18.83
C ILE A 169 -5.58 -4.19 18.42
N VAL A 170 -5.35 -5.15 17.53
CA VAL A 170 -6.35 -6.17 17.13
C VAL A 170 -6.30 -7.36 18.07
N ASN A 171 -5.10 -7.81 18.44
CA ASN A 171 -4.85 -8.90 19.38
C ASN A 171 -3.47 -8.75 20.03
N ASP A 172 -3.31 -9.11 21.30
CA ASP A 172 -2.05 -9.10 22.05
C ASP A 172 -1.68 -10.44 22.70
#